data_AF-A0ABC9NUF9-F1
#
_entry.id   AF-A0ABC9NUF9-F1
#
_cell.length_a   1.000
_cell.length_b   1.000
_cell.length_c   1.000
_cell.angle_alpha   90.00
_cell.angle_beta   90.00
_cell.angle_gamma   90.00
#
_symmetry.space_group_name_H-M   'P 1'
#
loop_
_entity.id
_entity.type
_entity.pdbx_description
1 polymer ?
#
loop_
_entity_poly.entity_id
_entity_poly.type
_entity_poly.pdbx_seq_one_letter_code
_entity_poly.pdbx_strand_id
1 'polypeptide(L)'
;MAVIPMSYSPATVARRFSILDGVTIQGVLYQIIWDPKTPFAAVIEAAPSVIDGDVRHKVVATLELQRRSQLEGVFVRKFWEEQDVAQIEGIVVDGAVRDVGLATFVYETVATKAGVILLSDNEQYEGGKALWQHIARRSTNLKVFILDTDSARYYPFDGDRICYDGESIPESEIWSEHPDRNKHGVVLVAESVNGKAA
;
A
#
# COMPACT_ATOMS: atom_id res chain seq x y z
N MET A 1 20.90 11.04 -13.95
CA MET A 1 20.47 9.80 -14.61
C MET A 1 19.02 10.01 -15.01
N ALA A 2 18.71 10.09 -16.30
CA ALA A 2 17.34 10.27 -16.76
C ALA A 2 16.57 8.97 -16.48
N VAL A 3 15.70 9.01 -15.48
CA VAL A 3 14.77 7.90 -15.21
C VAL A 3 13.73 7.94 -16.30
N ILE A 4 13.67 6.91 -17.14
CA ILE A 4 12.59 6.78 -18.13
C ILE A 4 11.28 6.74 -17.34
N PRO A 5 10.29 7.61 -17.65
CA PRO A 5 9.01 7.59 -16.98
C PRO A 5 8.39 6.20 -17.11
N MET A 6 8.15 5.55 -15.99
CA MET A 6 7.50 4.25 -16.00
C MET A 6 6.11 4.45 -16.63
N SER A 7 5.79 3.69 -17.68
CA SER A 7 4.56 3.90 -18.44
C SER A 7 4.11 2.60 -19.12
N TYR A 8 2.79 2.44 -19.27
CA TYR A 8 2.19 1.26 -19.89
C TYR A 8 1.45 1.62 -21.16
N SER A 9 1.55 0.78 -22.20
CA SER A 9 0.66 0.91 -23.35
C SER A 9 -0.79 0.57 -22.95
N PRO A 10 -1.81 1.18 -23.59
CA PRO A 10 -3.21 0.84 -23.33
C PRO A 10 -3.51 -0.65 -23.46
N ALA A 11 -2.89 -1.32 -24.44
CA ALA A 11 -3.02 -2.77 -24.63
C ALA A 11 -2.47 -3.58 -23.44
N THR A 12 -1.39 -3.12 -22.80
CA THR A 12 -0.84 -3.77 -21.61
C THR A 12 -1.79 -3.62 -20.44
N VAL A 13 -2.32 -2.42 -20.22
CA VAL A 13 -3.30 -2.13 -19.15
C VAL A 13 -4.51 -3.05 -19.31
N ALA A 14 -5.14 -3.06 -20.49
CA ALA A 14 -6.34 -3.84 -20.78
C ALA A 14 -6.13 -5.36 -20.67
N ARG A 15 -4.94 -5.87 -20.98
CA ARG A 15 -4.67 -7.32 -20.98
C ARG A 15 -4.26 -7.86 -19.61
N ARG A 16 -3.51 -7.07 -18.85
CA ARG A 16 -2.77 -7.56 -17.67
C ARG A 16 -3.42 -7.16 -16.36
N PHE A 17 -4.05 -5.99 -16.32
CA PHE A 17 -4.45 -5.39 -15.06
C PHE A 17 -5.96 -5.29 -14.91
N SER A 18 -6.43 -5.38 -13.68
CA SER A 18 -7.78 -4.96 -13.27
C SER A 18 -7.70 -3.53 -12.73
N ILE A 19 -8.69 -2.70 -13.08
CA ILE A 19 -8.83 -1.37 -12.47
C ILE A 19 -9.58 -1.55 -11.15
N LEU A 20 -8.95 -1.19 -10.04
CA LEU A 20 -9.55 -1.32 -8.71
C LEU A 20 -10.38 -0.11 -8.32
N ASP A 21 -9.87 1.09 -8.60
CA ASP A 21 -10.53 2.35 -8.25
C ASP A 21 -9.94 3.53 -9.04
N GLY A 22 -10.62 4.68 -8.97
CA GLY A 22 -10.21 5.94 -9.56
C GLY A 22 -10.06 7.06 -8.54
N VAL A 23 -9.11 7.95 -8.77
CA VAL A 23 -8.87 9.11 -7.90
C VAL A 23 -8.52 10.33 -8.74
N THR A 24 -9.12 11.47 -8.42
CA THR A 24 -8.78 12.73 -9.04
C THR A 24 -7.82 13.50 -8.14
N ILE A 25 -6.67 13.90 -8.69
CA ILE A 25 -5.65 14.70 -8.03
C ILE A 25 -5.41 15.93 -8.91
N GLN A 26 -5.62 17.13 -8.36
CA GLN A 26 -5.50 18.40 -9.09
C GLN A 26 -6.25 18.42 -10.45
N GLY A 27 -7.43 17.79 -10.50
CA GLY A 27 -8.27 17.74 -11.70
C GLY A 27 -7.87 16.67 -12.74
N VAL A 28 -6.80 15.92 -12.51
CA VAL A 28 -6.40 14.78 -13.36
C VAL A 28 -6.92 13.50 -12.75
N LEU A 29 -7.60 12.68 -13.56
CA LEU A 29 -8.08 11.36 -13.14
C LEU A 29 -6.96 10.33 -13.25
N TYR A 30 -6.70 9.66 -12.15
CA TYR A 30 -5.80 8.52 -12.04
C TYR A 30 -6.59 7.24 -11.75
N GLN A 31 -6.02 6.10 -12.13
CA GLN A 31 -6.58 4.78 -11.88
C GLN A 31 -5.57 3.90 -11.15
N ILE A 32 -6.05 3.19 -10.14
CA ILE A 32 -5.28 2.15 -9.46
C ILE A 32 -5.46 0.85 -10.24
N ILE A 33 -4.38 0.36 -10.82
CA ILE A 33 -4.34 -0.89 -11.57
C ILE A 33 -3.66 -1.99 -10.73
N TRP A 34 -4.21 -3.20 -10.81
CA TRP A 34 -3.76 -4.37 -10.04
C TRP A 34 -3.51 -5.56 -10.95
N ASP A 35 -2.38 -6.24 -10.76
CA ASP A 35 -2.10 -7.50 -11.43
C ASP A 35 -2.58 -8.68 -10.54
N PRO A 36 -3.60 -9.44 -10.94
CA PRO A 36 -4.07 -10.57 -10.14
C PRO A 36 -3.09 -11.75 -10.10
N LYS A 37 -2.18 -11.85 -11.07
CA LYS A 37 -1.22 -12.95 -11.21
C LYS A 37 0.07 -12.69 -10.44
N THR A 38 0.57 -11.45 -10.49
CA THR A 38 1.76 -11.03 -9.73
C THR A 38 1.38 -10.01 -8.68
N PRO A 39 1.84 -10.11 -7.43
CA PRO A 39 1.46 -9.18 -6.37
C PRO A 39 2.09 -7.80 -6.65
N PHE A 40 1.40 -6.96 -7.41
CA PHE A 40 1.87 -5.66 -7.88
C PHE A 40 0.68 -4.75 -8.21
N ALA A 41 0.74 -3.51 -7.74
CA ALA A 41 -0.20 -2.46 -8.10
C ALA A 41 0.54 -1.22 -8.64
N ALA A 42 -0.14 -0.43 -9.45
CA ALA A 42 0.35 0.86 -9.89
C ALA A 42 -0.78 1.90 -9.98
N VAL A 43 -0.42 3.17 -9.94
CA VAL A 43 -1.30 4.30 -10.20
C VAL A 43 -0.91 4.89 -11.53
N ILE A 44 -1.88 4.99 -12.44
CA ILE A 44 -1.66 5.53 -13.79
C ILE A 44 -2.56 6.72 -14.06
N GLU A 45 -2.13 7.64 -14.91
CA GLU A 45 -3.04 8.60 -15.54
C GLU A 45 -4.08 7.83 -16.37
N ALA A 46 -5.36 8.11 -16.14
CA ALA A 46 -6.45 7.40 -16.81
C ALA A 46 -6.49 7.71 -18.31
N ALA A 47 -6.20 8.95 -18.69
CA ALA A 47 -6.04 9.35 -20.08
C ALA A 47 -4.59 9.09 -20.53
N PRO A 48 -4.35 8.30 -21.60
CA PRO A 48 -3.00 8.11 -22.11
C PRO A 48 -2.52 9.36 -22.86
N SER A 49 -1.22 9.59 -22.84
CA SER A 49 -0.53 10.69 -23.52
C SER A 49 0.63 10.15 -24.37
N VAL A 50 1.22 10.99 -25.22
CA VAL A 50 2.39 10.58 -26.03
C VAL A 50 3.64 10.68 -25.16
N ILE A 51 4.25 9.53 -24.88
CA ILE A 51 5.50 9.39 -24.12
C ILE A 51 6.49 8.64 -25.01
N ASP A 52 7.64 9.28 -25.29
CA ASP A 52 8.68 8.75 -26.18
C ASP A 52 8.18 8.31 -27.57
N GLY A 53 7.17 9.01 -28.09
CA GLY A 53 6.57 8.76 -29.42
C GLY A 53 5.42 7.75 -29.43
N ASP A 54 5.13 7.10 -28.30
CA ASP A 54 4.05 6.12 -28.18
C ASP A 54 2.91 6.62 -27.29
N VAL A 55 1.68 6.21 -27.57
CA VAL A 55 0.52 6.47 -26.70
C VAL A 55 0.58 5.56 -25.48
N ARG A 56 0.76 6.14 -24.29
CA ARG A 56 0.98 5.40 -23.03
C ARG A 56 0.27 6.06 -21.85
N HIS A 57 -0.11 5.25 -20.87
CA HIS A 57 -0.51 5.72 -19.56
C HIS A 57 0.75 5.94 -18.72
N LYS A 58 0.95 7.17 -18.22
CA LYS A 58 2.02 7.51 -17.29
C LYS A 58 1.77 6.80 -15.95
N VAL A 59 2.78 6.15 -15.39
CA VAL A 59 2.74 5.61 -14.03
C VAL A 59 3.27 6.67 -13.07
N VAL A 60 2.48 7.02 -12.07
CA VAL A 60 2.83 8.03 -11.05
C VAL A 60 3.08 7.43 -9.67
N ALA A 61 2.68 6.17 -9.46
CA ALA A 61 3.08 5.41 -8.28
C ALA A 61 3.07 3.90 -8.54
N THR A 62 3.86 3.16 -7.79
CA THR A 62 3.91 1.69 -7.78
C THR A 62 3.93 1.15 -6.36
N LEU A 63 3.25 0.03 -6.17
CA LEU A 63 3.27 -0.77 -4.95
C LEU A 63 3.82 -2.15 -5.29
N GLU A 64 5.07 -2.37 -4.91
CA GLU A 64 5.74 -3.66 -5.05
C GLU A 64 5.41 -4.54 -3.85
N LEU A 65 4.88 -5.73 -4.13
CA LEU A 65 4.51 -6.70 -3.11
C LEU A 65 5.22 -8.03 -3.33
N GLN A 66 5.32 -8.82 -2.28
CA GLN A 66 5.95 -10.13 -2.29
C GLN A 66 5.09 -11.15 -1.55
N ARG A 67 4.75 -12.26 -2.21
CA ARG A 67 4.15 -13.41 -1.53
C ARG A 67 5.24 -14.18 -0.78
N ARG A 68 4.98 -14.54 0.47
CA ARG A 68 5.78 -15.51 1.22
C ARG A 68 4.87 -16.67 1.59
N SER A 69 5.29 -17.91 1.30
CA SER A 69 4.46 -19.11 1.43
C SER A 69 4.04 -19.43 2.86
N GLN A 70 4.69 -18.83 3.86
CA GLN A 70 4.54 -19.14 5.28
C GLN A 70 3.47 -18.30 5.98
N LEU A 71 2.94 -17.25 5.34
CA LEU A 71 1.98 -16.32 5.96
C LEU A 71 0.84 -16.01 5.00
N GLU A 72 -0.37 -15.90 5.54
CA GLU A 72 -1.52 -15.41 4.79
C GLU A 72 -1.37 -13.90 4.56
N GLY A 73 -1.16 -13.50 3.30
CA GLY A 73 -1.05 -12.10 2.90
C GLY A 73 0.07 -11.84 1.89
N VAL A 74 0.30 -10.57 1.61
CA VAL A 74 1.36 -10.10 0.71
C VAL A 74 2.18 -9.02 1.41
N PHE A 75 3.49 -9.21 1.44
CA PHE A 75 4.42 -8.25 2.03
C PHE A 75 4.56 -7.05 1.11
N VAL A 76 4.34 -5.85 1.66
CA VAL A 76 4.74 -4.63 0.99
C VAL A 76 6.26 -4.55 1.04
N ARG A 77 6.89 -4.39 -0.12
CA ARG A 77 8.36 -4.26 -0.24
C ARG A 77 8.75 -2.81 -0.42
N LYS A 78 8.05 -2.14 -1.33
CA LYS A 78 8.37 -0.78 -1.71
C LYS A 78 7.13 -0.08 -2.22
N PHE A 79 6.98 1.15 -1.79
CA PHE A 79 6.09 2.09 -2.43
C PHE A 79 6.96 3.17 -3.07
N TRP A 80 6.74 3.43 -4.35
CA TRP A 80 7.35 4.54 -5.06
C TRP A 80 6.25 5.42 -5.60
N GLU A 81 6.42 6.72 -5.51
CA GLU A 81 5.54 7.71 -6.08
C GLU A 81 6.35 8.86 -6.66
N GLU A 82 5.79 9.52 -7.66
CA GLU A 82 6.34 10.73 -8.24
C GLU A 82 6.26 11.90 -7.26
N GLN A 83 7.32 12.69 -7.15
CA GLN A 83 7.44 13.75 -6.12
C GLN A 83 6.31 14.77 -6.17
N ASP A 84 5.85 15.13 -7.37
CA ASP A 84 4.77 16.10 -7.55
C ASP A 84 3.43 15.58 -7.00
N VAL A 85 3.25 14.25 -6.97
CA VAL A 85 2.06 13.59 -6.44
C VAL A 85 2.19 13.32 -4.95
N ALA A 86 3.40 13.01 -4.48
CA ALA A 86 3.71 12.73 -3.08
C ALA A 86 3.35 13.88 -2.12
N GLN A 87 3.43 15.12 -2.59
CA GLN A 87 3.17 16.33 -1.78
C GLN A 87 1.69 16.69 -1.67
N ILE A 88 0.80 15.92 -2.30
CA ILE A 88 -0.63 16.24 -2.37
C ILE A 88 -1.40 15.39 -1.35
N GLU A 89 -1.85 16.06 -0.30
CA GLU A 89 -2.91 15.57 0.59
C GLU A 89 -4.27 16.05 0.08
N GLY A 90 -5.33 15.29 0.35
CA GLY A 90 -6.67 15.67 -0.08
C GLY A 90 -6.96 15.22 -1.51
N ILE A 91 -7.23 13.92 -1.67
CA ILE A 91 -7.60 13.33 -2.96
C ILE A 91 -9.13 13.35 -3.16
N VAL A 92 -9.61 13.40 -4.41
CA VAL A 92 -11.05 13.34 -4.70
C VAL A 92 -11.42 11.95 -5.22
N VAL A 93 -12.34 11.28 -4.53
CA VAL A 93 -12.86 9.95 -4.88
C VAL A 93 -14.37 10.03 -4.94
N ASP A 94 -14.98 9.60 -6.05
CA ASP A 94 -16.42 9.68 -6.30
C ASP A 94 -17.04 11.06 -6.00
N GLY A 95 -16.28 12.13 -6.30
CA GLY A 95 -16.69 13.52 -6.07
C GLY A 95 -16.55 14.02 -4.63
N ALA A 96 -16.13 13.18 -3.69
CA ALA A 96 -15.86 13.56 -2.31
C ALA A 96 -14.36 13.72 -2.05
N VAL A 97 -13.97 14.81 -1.38
CA VAL A 97 -12.59 14.99 -0.93
C VAL A 97 -12.33 14.06 0.26
N ARG A 98 -11.26 13.28 0.18
CA ARG A 98 -10.71 12.47 1.26
C ARG A 98 -9.39 13.08 1.71
N ASP A 99 -9.29 13.39 3.00
CA ASP A 99 -8.10 13.96 3.63
C ASP A 99 -7.03 12.89 3.90
N VAL A 100 -6.54 12.27 2.82
CA VAL A 100 -5.48 11.25 2.84
C VAL A 100 -4.53 11.47 1.67
N GLY A 101 -3.28 11.04 1.84
CA GLY A 101 -2.31 10.98 0.74
C GLY A 101 -2.53 9.79 -0.20
N LEU A 102 -1.91 9.85 -1.39
CA LEU A 102 -2.03 8.80 -2.41
C LEU A 102 -1.57 7.43 -1.89
N ALA A 103 -0.46 7.36 -1.16
CA ALA A 103 0.06 6.12 -0.60
C ALA A 103 -0.98 5.39 0.27
N THR A 104 -1.56 6.11 1.25
CA THR A 104 -2.63 5.58 2.11
C THR A 104 -3.81 5.08 1.26
N PHE A 105 -4.25 5.88 0.28
CA PHE A 105 -5.35 5.50 -0.59
C PHE A 105 -5.06 4.23 -1.41
N VAL A 106 -3.84 4.06 -1.92
CA VAL A 106 -3.44 2.85 -2.66
C VAL A 106 -3.46 1.63 -1.75
N TYR A 107 -2.92 1.73 -0.53
CA TYR A 107 -2.91 0.61 0.42
C TYR A 107 -4.34 0.18 0.78
N GLU A 108 -5.20 1.14 1.12
CA GLU A 108 -6.61 0.90 1.39
C GLU A 108 -7.32 0.25 0.21
N THR A 109 -7.12 0.79 -1.00
CA THR A 109 -7.78 0.29 -2.22
C THR A 109 -7.35 -1.14 -2.53
N VAL A 110 -6.05 -1.42 -2.48
CA VAL A 110 -5.53 -2.76 -2.76
C VAL A 110 -6.07 -3.76 -1.73
N ALA A 111 -5.98 -3.45 -0.44
CA ALA A 111 -6.47 -4.34 0.60
C ALA A 111 -7.99 -4.58 0.53
N THR A 112 -8.78 -3.53 0.27
CA THR A 112 -10.25 -3.61 0.26
C THR A 112 -10.83 -4.15 -1.04
N LYS A 113 -10.35 -3.68 -2.20
CA LYS A 113 -10.90 -4.02 -3.52
C LYS A 113 -10.26 -5.27 -4.13
N ALA A 114 -8.97 -5.50 -3.91
CA ALA A 114 -8.32 -6.74 -4.34
C ALA A 114 -8.43 -7.86 -3.29
N GLY A 115 -8.94 -7.56 -2.09
CA GLY A 115 -9.20 -8.55 -1.04
C GLY A 115 -7.93 -9.18 -0.46
N VAL A 116 -6.83 -8.40 -0.40
CA VAL A 116 -5.53 -8.87 0.09
C VAL A 116 -5.24 -8.36 1.49
N ILE A 117 -4.58 -9.20 2.30
CA ILE A 117 -3.99 -8.78 3.57
C ILE A 117 -2.60 -8.22 3.27
N LEU A 118 -2.35 -6.97 3.66
CA LEU A 118 -1.04 -6.34 3.48
C LEU A 118 -0.19 -6.61 4.72
N LEU A 119 1.06 -7.01 4.49
CA LEU A 119 2.03 -7.29 5.55
C LEU A 119 3.21 -6.32 5.43
N SER A 120 3.80 -5.96 6.57
CA SER A 120 5.00 -5.14 6.62
C SER A 120 5.97 -5.65 7.66
N ASP A 121 7.24 -5.72 7.28
CA ASP A 121 8.32 -6.23 8.13
C ASP A 121 9.41 -5.17 8.33
N ASN A 122 10.45 -5.57 9.06
CA ASN A 122 11.58 -4.73 9.43
C ASN A 122 12.43 -4.23 8.24
N GLU A 123 12.23 -4.77 7.04
CA GLU A 123 12.96 -4.34 5.84
C GLU A 123 12.36 -3.07 5.22
N GLN A 124 11.28 -2.53 5.78
CA GLN A 124 10.74 -1.23 5.38
C GLN A 124 11.73 -0.09 5.63
N TYR A 125 11.76 0.85 4.68
CA TYR A 125 12.40 2.14 4.84
C TYR A 125 11.62 3.02 5.83
N GLU A 126 12.26 4.06 6.38
CA GLU A 126 11.65 4.93 7.42
C GLU A 126 10.31 5.53 7.01
N GLY A 127 10.19 6.04 5.78
CA GLY A 127 8.92 6.57 5.27
C GLY A 127 7.84 5.50 5.15
N GLY A 128 8.21 4.25 4.88
CA GLY A 128 7.28 3.11 4.90
C GLY A 128 6.76 2.86 6.32
N LYS A 129 7.65 2.80 7.32
CA LYS A 129 7.27 2.63 8.73
C LYS A 129 6.34 3.76 9.20
N ALA A 130 6.66 5.01 8.87
CA ALA A 130 5.81 6.16 9.17
C ALA A 130 4.43 6.09 8.50
N LEU A 131 4.36 5.61 7.26
CA LEU A 131 3.09 5.38 6.56
C LEU A 131 2.24 4.32 7.27
N TRP A 132 2.84 3.22 7.74
CA TRP A 132 2.12 2.19 8.50
C TRP A 132 1.57 2.73 9.82
N GLN A 133 2.36 3.51 10.55
CA GLN A 133 1.89 4.20 11.76
C GLN A 133 0.76 5.20 11.45
N HIS A 134 0.87 5.94 10.34
CA HIS A 134 -0.19 6.85 9.89
C HIS A 134 -1.48 6.12 9.53
N ILE A 135 -1.40 5.01 8.78
CA ILE A 135 -2.55 4.15 8.45
C ILE A 135 -3.22 3.63 9.73
N ALA A 136 -2.44 3.15 10.70
CA ALA A 136 -2.95 2.69 11.99
C ALA A 136 -3.72 3.78 12.75
N ARG A 137 -3.26 5.04 12.71
CA ARG A 137 -3.91 6.19 13.37
C ARG A 137 -5.15 6.72 12.66
N ARG A 138 -5.14 6.71 11.32
CA ARG A 138 -6.04 7.56 10.53
C ARG A 138 -6.96 6.79 9.59
N SER A 139 -6.59 5.57 9.18
CA SER A 139 -7.40 4.82 8.23
C SER A 139 -8.70 4.38 8.88
N THR A 140 -9.81 4.65 8.21
CA THR A 140 -11.13 4.10 8.56
C THR A 140 -11.47 2.84 7.76
N ASN A 141 -10.62 2.49 6.78
CA ASN A 141 -10.83 1.35 5.89
C ASN A 141 -9.98 0.13 6.28
N LEU A 142 -8.88 0.35 6.99
CA LEU A 142 -7.96 -0.69 7.44
C LEU A 142 -7.85 -0.73 8.96
N LYS A 143 -7.74 -1.94 9.50
CA LYS A 143 -7.24 -2.19 10.85
C LYS A 143 -5.84 -2.73 10.75
N VAL A 144 -4.95 -2.20 11.58
CA VAL A 144 -3.56 -2.66 11.66
C VAL A 144 -3.40 -3.46 12.94
N PHE A 145 -2.76 -4.62 12.82
CA PHE A 145 -2.42 -5.48 13.95
C PHE A 145 -0.93 -5.77 13.94
N ILE A 146 -0.38 -6.16 15.09
CA ILE A 146 1.01 -6.57 15.21
C ILE A 146 1.03 -8.08 15.43
N LEU A 147 1.75 -8.80 14.58
CA LEU A 147 1.92 -10.25 14.65
C LEU A 147 3.39 -10.55 14.88
N ASP A 148 3.69 -11.32 15.92
CA ASP A 148 4.95 -12.02 16.04
C ASP A 148 4.82 -13.36 15.28
N THR A 149 5.54 -13.47 14.17
CA THR A 149 5.51 -14.63 13.28
C THR A 149 6.29 -15.82 13.84
N ASP A 150 7.25 -15.61 14.76
CA ASP A 150 8.00 -16.68 15.39
C ASP A 150 7.12 -17.42 16.41
N SER A 151 6.33 -16.67 17.19
CA SER A 151 5.37 -17.23 18.15
C SER A 151 3.96 -17.45 17.59
N ALA A 152 3.68 -16.96 16.37
CA ALA A 152 2.38 -16.94 15.72
C ALA A 152 1.27 -16.29 16.57
N ARG A 153 1.59 -15.22 17.30
CA ARG A 153 0.68 -14.51 18.20
C ARG A 153 0.61 -13.02 17.90
N TYR A 154 -0.60 -12.47 18.06
CA TYR A 154 -0.81 -11.04 17.96
C TYR A 154 -0.44 -10.33 19.26
N TYR A 155 0.04 -9.10 19.14
CA TYR A 155 0.32 -8.24 20.28
C TYR A 155 -0.94 -7.41 20.66
N PRO A 156 -1.18 -7.18 21.96
CA PRO A 156 -0.54 -7.82 23.11
C PRO A 156 -0.97 -9.29 23.24
N PHE A 157 -0.08 -10.11 23.80
CA PHE A 157 -0.20 -11.58 23.86
C PHE A 157 -1.27 -12.08 24.86
N ASP A 158 -2.20 -11.21 25.28
CA ASP A 158 -3.12 -11.39 26.40
C ASP A 158 -4.53 -11.85 25.99
N GLY A 159 -4.79 -12.09 24.70
CA GLY A 159 -6.02 -12.72 24.25
C GLY A 159 -6.49 -12.21 22.89
N ASP A 160 -7.52 -11.36 22.90
CA ASP A 160 -8.15 -10.83 21.69
C ASP A 160 -7.18 -9.94 20.89
N ARG A 161 -7.23 -10.02 19.56
CA ARG A 161 -6.39 -9.18 18.68
C ARG A 161 -6.73 -7.71 18.89
N ILE A 162 -5.80 -6.93 19.44
CA ILE A 162 -5.98 -5.49 19.62
C ILE A 162 -5.46 -4.76 18.37
N CYS A 163 -6.25 -3.80 17.89
CA CYS A 163 -5.83 -2.93 16.80
C CYS A 163 -4.70 -2.03 17.29
N TYR A 164 -3.58 -2.05 16.58
CA TYR A 164 -2.54 -1.05 16.75
C TYR A 164 -3.09 0.30 16.29
N ASP A 165 -2.99 1.29 17.18
CA ASP A 165 -3.51 2.65 17.01
C ASP A 165 -2.42 3.64 16.57
N GLY A 166 -1.19 3.16 16.38
CA GLY A 166 -0.05 4.02 16.07
C GLY A 166 0.63 4.68 17.26
N GLU A 167 0.15 4.52 18.50
CA GLU A 167 0.64 5.27 19.67
C GLU A 167 0.90 4.39 20.89
N SER A 168 0.00 3.45 21.18
CA SER A 168 0.02 2.63 22.38
C SER A 168 1.21 1.67 22.48
N ILE A 169 1.88 1.38 21.35
CA ILE A 169 3.05 0.52 21.29
C ILE A 169 4.20 1.34 20.69
N PRO A 170 5.35 1.48 21.40
CA PRO A 170 6.50 2.20 20.88
C PRO A 170 7.04 1.59 19.58
N GLU A 171 7.48 2.43 18.63
CA GLU A 171 8.04 1.95 17.35
C GLU A 171 9.22 0.99 17.54
N SER A 172 10.05 1.21 18.57
CA SER A 172 11.18 0.34 18.93
C SER A 172 10.78 -1.06 19.38
N GLU A 173 9.51 -1.26 19.77
CA GLU A 173 8.96 -2.57 20.13
C GLU A 173 8.44 -3.34 18.92
N ILE A 174 8.23 -2.65 17.79
CA ILE A 174 7.70 -3.19 16.53
C ILE A 174 8.85 -3.42 15.55
N TRP A 175 9.70 -2.41 15.39
CA TRP A 175 10.77 -2.40 14.43
C TRP A 175 12.12 -2.71 15.08
N SER A 176 12.86 -3.63 14.47
CA SER A 176 14.27 -3.85 14.77
C SER A 176 15.07 -2.62 14.32
N GLU A 177 15.89 -2.09 15.22
CA GLU A 177 16.89 -1.07 14.94
C GLU A 177 18.27 -1.72 14.84
N HIS A 178 18.97 -1.50 13.73
CA HIS A 178 20.30 -2.10 13.56
C HIS A 178 21.25 -1.67 14.69
N PRO A 179 22.02 -2.60 15.31
CA PRO A 179 22.26 -3.98 14.89
C PRO A 179 21.31 -5.04 15.50
N ASP A 180 20.34 -4.62 16.31
CA ASP A 180 19.37 -5.51 16.93
C ASP A 180 18.54 -6.22 15.85
N ARG A 181 18.31 -7.53 16.05
CA ARG A 181 17.48 -8.37 15.19
C ARG A 181 16.35 -9.06 15.94
N ASN A 182 16.18 -8.77 17.22
CA ASN A 182 15.25 -9.47 18.11
C ASN A 182 13.77 -9.33 17.68
N LYS A 183 13.44 -8.33 16.87
CA LYS A 183 12.08 -8.09 16.38
C LYS A 183 11.89 -8.52 14.92
N HIS A 184 12.82 -9.24 14.30
CA HIS A 184 12.73 -9.64 12.88
C HIS A 184 11.43 -10.41 12.54
N GLY A 185 10.94 -11.22 13.47
CA GLY A 185 9.67 -11.94 13.35
C GLY A 185 8.43 -11.06 13.52
N VAL A 186 8.55 -9.81 13.97
CA VAL A 186 7.41 -8.91 14.16
C VAL A 186 7.03 -8.28 12.82
N VAL A 187 5.74 -8.41 12.47
CA VAL A 187 5.15 -7.85 11.26
C VAL A 187 3.87 -7.08 11.58
N LEU A 188 3.64 -5.97 10.86
CA LEU A 188 2.35 -5.31 10.84
C LEU A 188 1.44 -5.97 9.80
N VAL A 189 0.19 -6.16 10.17
CA VAL A 189 -0.86 -6.81 9.37
C VAL A 189 -1.99 -5.81 9.16
N ALA A 190 -2.19 -5.33 7.93
CA ALA A 190 -3.34 -4.50 7.59
C ALA A 190 -4.43 -5.34 6.91
N GLU A 191 -5.62 -5.30 7.49
CA GLU A 191 -6.82 -5.99 7.02
C GLU A 191 -7.94 -4.99 6.77
N SER A 192 -8.81 -5.27 5.79
CA SER A 192 -10.00 -4.44 5.56
C SER A 192 -10.99 -4.54 6.72
N VAL A 193 -11.52 -3.39 7.15
CA VAL A 193 -12.53 -3.29 8.21
C VAL A 193 -13.79 -4.09 7.88
N ASN A 194 -14.16 -4.20 6.60
CA ASN A 194 -15.38 -4.86 6.16
C ASN A 194 -15.25 -6.39 6.01
N GLY A 195 -14.09 -6.97 6.33
CA GLY A 195 -13.83 -8.40 6.15
C GLY A 195 -13.81 -8.81 4.67
N LYS A 196 -13.20 -9.98 4.36
CA LYS A 196 -13.20 -10.52 2.99
C LYS A 196 -14.64 -10.55 2.46
N ALA A 197 -14.92 -9.82 1.37
CA ALA A 197 -16.04 -10.19 0.52
C ALA A 197 -15.77 -11.64 0.08
N ALA A 198 -16.63 -12.53 0.55
CA ALA A 198 -16.56 -13.97 0.30
C ALA A 198 -16.61 -14.29 -1.19
#